data_AF-A0A959XXW5-F1
#
_entry.id   AF-A0A959XXW5-F1
#
_cell.length_a   1.000
_cell.length_b   1.000
_cell.length_c   1.000
_cell.angle_alpha   90.00
_cell.angle_beta   90.00
_cell.angle_gamma   90.00
#
_symmetry.space_group_name_H-M   'P 1'
#
loop_
_entity.id
_entity.type
_entity.pdbx_description
1 polymer ?
#
loop_
_entity_poly.entity_id
_entity_poly.type
_entity_poly.pdbx_seq_one_letter_code
_entity_poly.pdbx_strand_id
1 'polypeptide(L)'
;MRFDNFRTGFLLGLVVPAVGLLAYCTFAVTVLRPDLELDFLLRRMLFGIRGNIAPTISLSLLADVALFFALDRRRMLKAMRGVVGAMLAYGAVIVLLLLLWGRDFM
;
A
#
# COMPACT_ATOMS: atom_id res chain seq x y z
N MET A 1 18.46 18.44 -8.97
CA MET A 1 17.36 17.50 -8.64
C MET A 1 17.53 16.97 -7.22
N ARG A 2 17.16 17.75 -6.19
CA ARG A 2 17.48 17.44 -4.77
C ARG A 2 16.72 16.24 -4.20
N PHE A 3 15.62 15.84 -4.85
CA PHE A 3 14.74 14.74 -4.43
C PHE A 3 15.07 13.39 -5.09
N ASP A 4 15.94 13.35 -6.11
CA ASP A 4 16.30 12.10 -6.81
C ASP A 4 17.33 11.31 -6.01
N ASN A 5 16.88 10.73 -4.90
CA ASN A 5 17.68 9.89 -4.02
C ASN A 5 16.88 8.67 -3.62
N PHE A 6 17.58 7.56 -3.40
CA PHE A 6 16.99 6.29 -3.00
C PHE A 6 16.10 6.43 -1.75
N ARG A 7 16.59 7.13 -0.72
CA ARG A 7 15.86 7.33 0.55
C ARG A 7 14.50 8.02 0.34
N THR A 8 14.45 9.05 -0.51
CA THR A 8 13.21 9.76 -0.81
C THR A 8 12.21 8.83 -1.47
N GLY A 9 12.66 8.07 -2.48
CA GLY A 9 11.84 7.09 -3.16
C GLY A 9 11.33 5.99 -2.23
N PHE A 10 12.19 5.48 -1.35
CA PHE A 10 11.83 4.45 -0.39
C PHE A 10 10.81 4.94 0.64
N LEU A 11 10.98 6.15 1.18
CA LEU A 11 10.00 6.75 2.08
C LEU A 11 8.66 7.00 1.39
N LEU A 12 8.69 7.47 0.12
CA LEU A 12 7.47 7.65 -0.65
C LEU A 12 6.77 6.31 -0.91
N GLY A 13 7.50 5.27 -1.31
CA GLY A 13 6.93 3.93 -1.50
C GLY A 13 6.44 3.26 -0.21
N LEU A 14 6.86 3.74 0.97
CA LEU A 14 6.27 3.31 2.25
C LEU A 14 4.97 4.05 2.59
N VAL A 15 4.90 5.34 2.29
CA VAL A 15 3.76 6.18 2.68
C VAL A 15 2.62 6.10 1.66
N VAL A 16 2.95 6.02 0.37
CA VAL A 16 1.96 6.06 -0.71
C VAL A 16 0.95 4.91 -0.65
N PRO A 17 1.31 3.66 -0.31
CA PRO A 17 0.33 2.59 -0.15
C PRO A 17 -0.70 2.93 0.95
N ALA A 18 -0.28 3.48 2.09
CA ALA A 18 -1.19 3.89 3.15
C ALA A 18 -2.14 5.00 2.70
N VAL A 19 -1.62 6.00 1.99
CA VAL A 19 -2.44 7.09 1.41
C VAL A 19 -3.41 6.54 0.36
N GLY A 20 -2.96 5.61 -0.49
CA GLY A 20 -3.78 4.96 -1.50
C GLY A 20 -4.92 4.14 -0.91
N LEU A 21 -4.65 3.43 0.19
CA LEU A 21 -5.68 2.71 0.93
C LEU A 21 -6.73 3.66 1.51
N LEU A 22 -6.30 4.75 2.15
CA LEU A 22 -7.21 5.78 2.64
C LEU A 22 -8.04 6.40 1.52
N ALA A 23 -7.42 6.75 0.40
CA ALA A 23 -8.10 7.28 -0.77
C ALA A 23 -9.15 6.29 -1.30
N TYR A 24 -8.81 5.00 -1.41
CA TYR A 24 -9.75 3.95 -1.79
C TYR A 24 -10.92 3.85 -0.81
N CYS A 25 -10.66 3.81 0.50
CA CYS A 25 -11.73 3.73 1.50
C CYS A 25 -12.63 4.98 1.46
N THR A 26 -12.06 6.18 1.30
CA THR A 26 -12.86 7.41 1.16
C THR A 26 -13.70 7.41 -0.09
N PHE A 27 -13.18 6.93 -1.21
CA PHE A 27 -13.94 6.78 -2.45
C PHE A 27 -15.05 5.74 -2.30
N ALA A 28 -14.76 4.60 -1.67
CA ALA A 28 -15.72 3.54 -1.44
C ALA A 28 -16.91 4.01 -0.58
N VAL A 29 -16.63 4.74 0.50
CA VAL A 29 -17.66 5.31 1.37
C VAL A 29 -18.43 6.42 0.66
N THR A 30 -17.78 7.34 -0.05
CA THR A 30 -18.48 8.46 -0.67
C THR A 30 -19.30 8.09 -1.90
N VAL A 31 -18.85 7.11 -2.69
CA VAL A 31 -19.44 6.80 -4.01
C VAL A 31 -20.18 5.46 -4.02
N LEU A 32 -19.63 4.41 -3.39
CA LEU A 32 -20.19 3.06 -3.52
C LEU A 32 -21.18 2.73 -2.40
N ARG A 33 -20.87 3.12 -1.16
CA ARG A 33 -21.68 2.84 0.03
C ARG A 33 -21.65 4.02 1.02
N PRO A 34 -22.46 5.07 0.76
CA PRO A 34 -22.54 6.25 1.64
C PRO A 34 -23.04 5.93 3.05
N ASP A 35 -23.71 4.79 3.23
CA ASP A 35 -24.21 4.34 4.53
C ASP A 35 -23.12 3.76 5.45
N LEU A 36 -21.90 3.51 4.93
CA LEU A 36 -20.79 3.00 5.72
C LEU A 36 -19.90 4.12 6.23
N GLU A 37 -19.46 4.02 7.47
CA GLU A 37 -18.45 4.92 8.01
C GLU A 37 -17.04 4.53 7.53
N LEU A 38 -16.18 5.54 7.31
CA LEU A 38 -14.80 5.35 6.87
C LEU A 38 -13.98 4.50 7.85
N ASP A 39 -14.05 4.83 9.14
CA ASP A 39 -13.32 4.11 10.19
C ASP A 39 -13.77 2.65 10.24
N PHE A 40 -15.08 2.40 10.15
CA PHE A 40 -15.63 1.04 10.11
C PHE A 40 -15.09 0.24 8.92
N LEU A 41 -15.11 0.80 7.71
CA LEU A 41 -14.60 0.12 6.51
C LEU A 41 -13.10 -0.17 6.63
N LEU A 42 -12.31 0.81 7.07
CA LEU A 42 -10.86 0.67 7.23
C LEU A 42 -10.52 -0.41 8.27
N ARG A 43 -11.17 -0.37 9.44
CA ARG A 43 -11.04 -1.41 10.47
C ARG A 43 -11.52 -2.77 9.98
N ARG A 44 -12.57 -2.82 9.17
CA ARG A 44 -13.07 -4.09 8.61
C ARG A 44 -12.05 -4.69 7.64
N MET A 45 -11.43 -3.88 6.78
CA MET A 45 -10.40 -4.37 5.85
C MET A 45 -9.15 -4.85 6.59
N LEU A 46 -8.67 -4.07 7.56
CA LEU A 46 -7.45 -4.38 8.30
C LEU A 46 -7.63 -5.42 9.40
N PHE A 47 -8.77 -5.45 10.11
CA PHE A 47 -8.94 -6.27 11.31
C PHE A 47 -10.24 -7.09 11.32
N GLY A 48 -11.13 -6.89 10.36
CA GLY A 48 -12.48 -7.45 10.39
C GLY A 48 -12.57 -8.94 10.09
N ILE A 49 -11.58 -9.51 9.38
CA ILE A 49 -11.54 -10.93 9.01
C ILE A 49 -10.10 -11.41 9.18
N ARG A 50 -9.89 -12.51 9.91
CA ARG A 50 -8.58 -13.15 10.05
C ARG A 50 -8.00 -13.46 8.66
N GLY A 51 -6.74 -13.06 8.42
CA GLY A 51 -6.07 -13.25 7.13
C GLY A 51 -6.34 -12.17 6.07
N ASN A 52 -7.23 -11.20 6.29
CA ASN A 52 -7.55 -10.17 5.30
C ASN A 52 -6.54 -9.01 5.23
N ILE A 53 -5.59 -8.95 6.16
CA ILE A 53 -4.51 -7.95 6.20
C ILE A 53 -3.62 -8.06 4.96
N ALA A 54 -3.16 -9.26 4.62
CA ALA A 54 -2.24 -9.48 3.50
C ALA A 54 -2.86 -9.06 2.15
N PRO A 55 -4.09 -9.47 1.80
CA PRO A 55 -4.80 -8.95 0.62
C PRO A 55 -4.97 -7.42 0.64
N THR A 56 -5.32 -6.84 1.79
CA THR A 56 -5.52 -5.39 1.93
C THR A 56 -4.23 -4.60 1.68
N ILE A 57 -3.10 -5.04 2.25
CA ILE A 57 -1.79 -4.43 2.01
C ILE A 57 -1.40 -4.61 0.54
N SER A 58 -1.63 -5.80 -0.04
CA SER A 58 -1.34 -6.04 -1.47
C SER A 58 -2.15 -5.11 -2.39
N LEU A 59 -3.43 -4.85 -2.07
CA LEU A 59 -4.26 -3.92 -2.82
C LEU A 59 -3.72 -2.49 -2.73
N SER A 60 -3.25 -2.10 -1.54
CA SER A 60 -2.71 -0.76 -1.31
C SER A 60 -1.45 -0.45 -2.13
N LEU A 61 -0.64 -1.47 -2.46
CA LEU A 61 0.56 -1.32 -3.29
C LEU A 61 0.26 -0.87 -4.73
N LEU A 62 -0.98 -1.00 -5.21
CA LEU A 62 -1.36 -0.45 -6.52
C LEU A 62 -1.16 1.06 -6.60
N ALA A 63 -1.21 1.77 -5.46
CA ALA A 63 -0.93 3.20 -5.41
C ALA A 63 0.51 3.54 -5.81
N ASP A 64 1.47 2.64 -5.57
CA ASP A 64 2.87 2.84 -5.98
C ASP A 64 3.05 2.82 -7.50
N VAL A 65 2.14 2.19 -8.24
CA VAL A 65 2.16 2.23 -9.72
C VAL A 65 1.96 3.66 -10.21
N ALA A 66 1.00 4.38 -9.63
CA ALA A 66 0.76 5.78 -9.96
C ALA A 66 1.96 6.67 -9.58
N LEU A 67 2.56 6.42 -8.41
CA LEU A 67 3.79 7.10 -7.98
C LEU A 67 4.96 6.82 -8.93
N PHE A 68 5.12 5.58 -9.37
CA PHE A 68 6.19 5.16 -10.27
C PHE A 68 6.11 5.91 -11.60
N PHE A 69 4.93 5.97 -12.22
CA PHE A 69 4.73 6.76 -13.46
C PHE A 69 4.93 8.26 -13.24
N ALA A 70 4.54 8.81 -12.08
CA ALA A 70 4.78 10.21 -11.75
C ALA A 70 6.28 10.54 -11.62
N LEU A 71 7.08 9.61 -11.06
CA LEU A 71 8.54 9.75 -10.95
C LEU A 71 9.25 9.52 -12.29
N ASP A 72 8.74 8.61 -13.12
CA ASP A 72 9.26 8.32 -14.46
C ASP A 72 9.16 9.56 -15.37
N ARG A 73 8.01 10.25 -15.37
CA ARG A 73 7.84 11.52 -16.09
C ARG A 73 8.85 12.59 -15.68
N ARG A 74 9.35 12.54 -14.44
CA ARG A 74 10.36 13.47 -13.90
C ARG A 74 11.80 12.95 -14.06
N ARG A 75 11.99 11.79 -14.69
CA ARG A 75 13.29 11.10 -14.89
C ARG A 75 14.04 10.84 -13.56
N MET A 76 13.32 10.56 -12.48
CA MET A 76 13.89 10.36 -11.13
C MET A 76 14.26 8.89 -10.87
N LEU A 77 15.26 8.37 -11.59
CA LEU A 77 15.62 6.95 -11.58
C LEU A 77 16.05 6.42 -10.19
N LYS A 78 16.75 7.23 -9.38
CA LYS A 78 17.21 6.80 -8.05
C LYS A 78 16.02 6.70 -7.09
N ALA A 79 15.08 7.64 -7.18
CA ALA A 79 13.84 7.57 -6.40
C ALA A 79 12.99 6.36 -6.82
N MET A 80 12.87 6.06 -8.12
CA MET A 80 12.14 4.88 -8.59
C MET A 80 12.70 3.57 -8.02
N ARG A 81 14.04 3.43 -7.95
CA ARG A 81 14.68 2.28 -7.28
C ARG A 81 14.33 2.20 -5.79
N GLY A 82 14.19 3.34 -5.14
CA GLY A 82 13.72 3.43 -3.75
C GLY A 82 12.29 2.91 -3.60
N VAL A 83 11.37 3.34 -4.48
CA VAL A 83 9.97 2.86 -4.48
C VAL A 83 9.92 1.35 -4.65
N VAL A 84 10.65 0.80 -5.64
CA VAL A 84 10.73 -0.65 -5.85
C VAL A 84 11.30 -1.36 -4.62
N GLY A 85 12.30 -0.78 -3.95
CA GLY A 85 12.83 -1.30 -2.69
C GLY A 85 11.77 -1.36 -1.58
N ALA A 86 10.91 -0.34 -1.48
CA ALA A 86 9.81 -0.33 -0.52
C ALA A 86 8.73 -1.37 -0.88
N MET A 87 8.40 -1.52 -2.18
CA MET A 87 7.47 -2.56 -2.65
C MET A 87 7.99 -3.97 -2.31
N LEU A 88 9.30 -4.21 -2.45
CA LEU A 88 9.91 -5.48 -2.04
C LEU A 88 9.81 -5.70 -0.51
N ALA A 89 10.01 -4.65 0.29
CA ALA A 89 9.84 -4.73 1.75
C ALA A 89 8.39 -5.08 2.12
N TYR A 90 7.41 -4.45 1.46
CA TYR A 90 6.01 -4.81 1.62
C TYR A 90 5.72 -6.24 1.17
N GLY A 91 6.29 -6.68 0.05
CA GLY A 91 6.19 -8.07 -0.41
C GLY A 91 6.69 -9.06 0.64
N ALA A 92 7.84 -8.80 1.26
CA ALA A 92 8.37 -9.61 2.35
C ALA A 92 7.42 -9.62 3.56
N VAL A 93 6.85 -8.47 3.94
CA VAL A 93 5.85 -8.38 5.02
C VAL A 93 4.59 -9.17 4.70
N ILE A 94 4.08 -9.07 3.47
CA ILE A 94 2.89 -9.81 3.01
C ILE A 94 3.16 -11.32 3.09
N VAL A 95 4.29 -11.79 2.58
CA VAL A 95 4.67 -13.22 2.63
C VAL A 95 4.82 -13.68 4.08
N LEU A 96 5.46 -12.89 4.95
CA LEU A 96 5.58 -13.20 6.37
C LEU A 96 4.22 -13.31 7.05
N LEU A 97 3.30 -12.36 6.78
CA LEU A 97 1.94 -12.40 7.30
C LEU A 97 1.18 -13.64 6.80
N LEU A 98 1.33 -14.00 5.53
CA LEU A 98 0.72 -15.21 4.96
C LEU A 98 1.30 -16.48 5.59
N LEU A 99 2.60 -16.54 5.86
CA LEU A 99 3.23 -17.69 6.52
C LEU A 99 2.82 -17.82 7.99
N LEU A 100 2.78 -16.71 8.73
CA LEU A 100 2.35 -16.70 10.13
C LEU A 100 0.89 -17.13 10.26
N TRP A 101 0.00 -16.59 9.43
CA TRP A 101 -1.42 -16.93 9.49
C TRP A 101 -1.76 -18.27 8.83
N GLY A 102 -1.04 -18.67 7.78
CA GLY A 102 -1.23 -19.95 7.12
C GLY A 102 -0.91 -21.15 8.01
N ARG A 103 -0.05 -20.97 9.02
CA ARG A 103 0.26 -21.98 10.03
C ARG A 103 -0.87 -22.26 11.01
N ASP A 104 -1.79 -21.32 11.23
CA ASP A 104 -2.94 -21.50 12.14
C ASP A 104 -4.07 -22.34 11.51
N PHE A 105 -3.93 -22.74 10.25
CA PHE A 105 -4.89 -23.56 9.48
C PHE A 105 -4.43 -25.02 9.27
N MET A 106 -3.24 -25.40 9.74
CA MET A 106 -2.73 -26.79 9.70
C MET A 106 -2.84 -27.48 11.07
#